data_AF-A0A7C9NEB1-F1
#
_entry.id   AF-A0A7C9NEB1-F1
#
_cell.length_a   1.000
_cell.length_b   1.000
_cell.length_c   1.000
_cell.angle_alpha   90.00
_cell.angle_beta   90.00
_cell.angle_gamma   90.00
#
_symmetry.space_group_name_H-M   'P 1'
#
loop_
_entity.id
_entity.type
_entity.pdbx_description
1 polymer ?
#
loop_
_entity_poly.entity_id
_entity_poly.type
_entity_poly.pdbx_seq_one_letter_code
_entity_poly.pdbx_strand_id
1 'polypeptide(L)'
;MSTPLKQIIAGGMAAAGVLAPTVPAEASAAGAPLRLAGTSWFAGGGVPVCGASTATSCAGQKHVGGVSYNWWQCVELPQRFYLRRGWHSGVFSGVGIASQIFTRAAALGMERQANGSIKTIVPGDMIVMNRSGAAGHVVVVERVTVNKDGTRNVVTVGQNSQVVRNPMRWHGGRLDSFWASYSVAGVVHAKKNMGILSTDGGPADYPVLVNGGGARPFGAGHLAVTSTGQVFGGLPGPAPAVSGRVTDAAVTPSGAGYWLLSSAGQIFPYGDAAPAVARPATAEGELVAIDAAPNGYLVTTSTGQVYGPGVWITASPEGYSGRFVDIEVTTGGYWLLTSAGQVHPFGAAKWYGNATTFERAIVAMAGTATGRGYVMVDVAGNVFAFGDAEHLGDLPEGSAEAADIAATATGYVITTKTGVRHTFGPGAGVTTPGAFTGTF
;
A
#
# COMPACT_ATOMS: atom_id res chain seq x y z
N MET A 1 -37.92 79.09 8.06
CA MET A 1 -37.58 79.53 6.70
C MET A 1 -37.70 78.34 5.78
N SER A 2 -38.75 78.34 4.97
CA SER A 2 -39.14 77.29 4.02
C SER A 2 -39.05 77.85 2.61
N THR A 3 -38.35 77.16 1.71
CA THR A 3 -38.68 77.06 0.26
C THR A 3 -37.80 75.97 -0.40
N PRO A 4 -38.25 75.38 -1.54
CA PRO A 4 -37.98 73.99 -1.93
C PRO A 4 -37.05 73.80 -3.16
N LEU A 5 -36.81 72.51 -3.47
CA LEU A 5 -36.45 71.85 -4.75
C LEU A 5 -35.61 72.60 -5.81
N LYS A 6 -34.49 71.98 -6.22
CA LYS A 6 -34.07 71.88 -7.63
C LYS A 6 -33.42 70.52 -7.94
N GLN A 7 -33.86 69.96 -9.07
CA GLN A 7 -33.56 68.67 -9.69
C GLN A 7 -32.06 68.46 -10.01
N ILE A 8 -31.65 67.22 -10.28
CA ILE A 8 -31.24 66.75 -11.63
C ILE A 8 -30.98 65.23 -11.63
N ILE A 9 -31.37 64.65 -12.76
CA ILE A 9 -31.45 63.24 -13.16
C ILE A 9 -30.06 62.64 -13.45
N ALA A 10 -29.96 61.35 -13.12
CA ALA A 10 -29.12 60.27 -13.64
C ALA A 10 -27.91 60.59 -14.55
N GLY A 11 -26.75 60.11 -14.10
CA GLY A 11 -25.61 59.75 -14.95
C GLY A 11 -24.83 58.62 -14.26
N GLY A 12 -24.93 57.41 -14.80
CA GLY A 12 -24.29 56.23 -14.23
C GLY A 12 -22.77 56.24 -14.43
N MET A 13 -22.05 55.69 -13.45
CA MET A 13 -20.73 55.07 -13.67
C MET A 13 -20.57 53.90 -12.70
N ALA A 14 -19.96 52.84 -13.23
CA ALA A 14 -19.93 51.49 -12.72
C ALA A 14 -19.36 51.36 -11.30
N ALA A 15 -20.09 50.67 -10.43
CA ALA A 15 -19.52 50.11 -9.22
C ALA A 15 -18.68 48.88 -9.61
N ALA A 16 -17.36 49.02 -9.47
CA ALA A 16 -16.44 47.90 -9.46
C ALA A 16 -16.89 46.92 -8.36
N GLY A 17 -17.33 45.72 -8.76
CA GLY A 17 -17.67 44.65 -7.85
C GLY A 17 -16.44 44.23 -7.07
N VAL A 18 -16.42 44.56 -5.78
CA VAL A 18 -15.47 44.01 -4.82
C VAL A 18 -15.76 42.51 -4.71
N LEU A 19 -14.88 41.68 -5.27
CA LEU A 19 -14.84 40.24 -4.99
C LEU A 19 -14.63 40.09 -3.47
N ALA A 20 -15.65 39.58 -2.77
CA ALA A 20 -15.53 39.22 -1.37
C ALA A 20 -14.40 38.17 -1.22
N PRO A 21 -13.45 38.34 -0.28
CA PRO A 21 -12.43 37.34 -0.04
C PRO A 21 -13.08 36.04 0.44
N THR A 22 -12.97 34.98 -0.35
CA THR A 22 -13.36 33.64 0.06
C THR A 22 -12.51 33.22 1.24
N VAL A 23 -13.10 33.14 2.43
CA VAL A 23 -12.44 32.62 3.63
C VAL A 23 -12.15 31.13 3.38
N PRO A 24 -10.90 30.65 3.50
CA PRO A 24 -10.60 29.22 3.38
C PRO A 24 -11.29 28.43 4.50
N ALA A 25 -11.55 27.15 4.22
CA ALA A 25 -12.20 26.21 5.13
C ALA A 25 -11.57 26.24 6.55
N GLU A 26 -12.45 26.20 7.55
CA GLU A 26 -12.21 26.40 8.99
C GLU A 26 -10.89 25.80 9.51
N ALA A 27 -9.96 26.69 9.89
CA ALA A 27 -8.78 26.36 10.67
C ALA A 27 -9.18 26.10 12.14
N SER A 28 -8.55 25.13 12.81
CA SER A 28 -8.58 25.09 14.27
C SER A 28 -7.73 26.23 14.83
N ALA A 29 -8.09 26.72 16.03
CA ALA A 29 -7.25 27.63 16.79
C ALA A 29 -5.84 27.05 16.94
N ALA A 30 -4.84 27.95 16.89
CA ALA A 30 -3.39 27.71 16.91
C ALA A 30 -2.96 26.46 17.69
N GLY A 31 -2.86 25.33 16.98
CA GLY A 31 -2.28 24.09 17.47
C GLY A 31 -0.88 23.91 16.88
N ALA A 32 -0.06 23.10 17.54
CA ALA A 32 1.34 22.84 17.20
C ALA A 32 1.62 22.78 15.68
N PRO A 33 2.80 23.27 15.23
CA PRO A 33 3.13 23.34 13.80
C PRO A 33 3.04 21.97 13.11
N LEU A 34 3.24 20.88 13.86
CA LEU A 34 3.02 19.51 13.43
C LEU A 34 1.77 18.92 14.11
N ARG A 35 0.86 18.35 13.31
CA ARG A 35 -0.38 17.70 13.77
C ARG A 35 -0.39 16.19 13.61
N LEU A 36 0.36 15.66 12.64
CA LEU A 36 0.56 14.23 12.43
C LEU A 36 1.90 14.02 11.73
N ALA A 37 2.77 13.18 12.27
CA ALA A 37 4.02 12.84 11.59
C ALA A 37 3.75 12.01 10.33
N GLY A 38 4.54 12.19 9.27
CA GLY A 38 4.39 11.41 8.03
C GLY A 38 4.56 9.91 8.24
N THR A 39 5.40 9.51 9.20
CA THR A 39 5.60 8.12 9.62
C THR A 39 4.37 7.51 10.30
N SER A 40 3.42 8.34 10.76
CA SER A 40 2.25 7.88 11.51
C SER A 40 1.04 7.55 10.64
N TRP A 41 1.09 7.75 9.32
CA TRP A 41 0.00 7.42 8.40
C TRP A 41 0.51 6.93 7.06
N PHE A 42 -0.41 6.35 6.27
CA PHE A 42 -0.10 5.80 4.94
C PHE A 42 1.07 4.82 5.00
N ALA A 43 1.02 3.86 5.92
CA ALA A 43 2.07 2.85 6.14
C ALA A 43 3.48 3.42 6.46
N GLY A 44 3.56 4.67 6.95
CA GLY A 44 4.82 5.38 7.14
C GLY A 44 5.36 6.07 5.88
N GLY A 45 4.68 5.88 4.74
CA GLY A 45 4.88 6.56 3.47
C GLY A 45 4.17 7.92 3.37
N GLY A 46 3.51 8.37 4.43
CA GLY A 46 2.82 9.67 4.47
C GLY A 46 3.76 10.88 4.45
N VAL A 47 3.18 12.08 4.49
CA VAL A 47 3.90 13.35 4.70
C VAL A 47 3.36 14.04 5.96
N PRO A 48 4.15 14.83 6.69
CA PRO A 48 3.66 15.53 7.88
C PRO A 48 2.38 16.33 7.61
N VAL A 49 1.37 16.21 8.47
CA VAL A 49 0.20 17.11 8.47
C VAL A 49 0.53 18.27 9.39
N CYS A 50 0.45 19.48 8.85
CA CYS A 50 0.92 20.68 9.52
C CYS A 50 -0.24 21.59 9.93
N GLY A 51 -0.03 22.34 11.01
CA GLY A 51 -0.94 23.38 11.45
C GLY A 51 -0.93 24.57 10.49
N ALA A 52 -2.02 25.33 10.47
CA ALA A 52 -2.07 26.57 9.70
C ALA A 52 -0.95 27.52 10.16
N SER A 53 -0.11 27.96 9.23
CA SER A 53 1.10 28.74 9.55
C SER A 53 1.67 29.44 8.32
N THR A 54 2.35 30.56 8.55
CA THR A 54 3.17 31.29 7.55
C THR A 54 4.59 30.72 7.42
N ALA A 55 4.97 29.76 8.26
CA ALA A 55 6.25 29.07 8.13
C ALA A 55 6.31 28.25 6.83
N THR A 56 7.38 28.42 6.07
CA THR A 56 7.60 27.73 4.78
C THR A 56 8.10 26.29 4.95
N SER A 57 8.29 25.83 6.18
CA SER A 57 8.67 24.45 6.49
C SER A 57 8.01 23.94 7.76
N CYS A 58 7.72 22.65 7.81
CA CYS A 58 7.12 21.94 8.94
C CYS A 58 7.69 20.52 9.02
N ALA A 59 8.16 20.14 10.20
CA ALA A 59 8.80 18.84 10.45
C ALA A 59 9.87 18.48 9.40
N GLY A 60 10.71 19.46 9.03
CA GLY A 60 11.79 19.29 8.05
C GLY A 60 11.36 19.26 6.59
N GLN A 61 10.06 19.38 6.27
CA GLN A 61 9.58 19.43 4.89
C GLN A 61 9.14 20.84 4.48
N LYS A 62 9.46 21.22 3.23
CA LYS A 62 8.96 22.46 2.60
C LYS A 62 7.54 22.26 2.09
N HIS A 63 6.74 23.32 2.10
CA HIS A 63 5.41 23.30 1.51
C HIS A 63 5.45 23.10 -0.02
N VAL A 64 4.37 22.56 -0.60
CA VAL A 64 4.17 22.49 -2.05
C VAL A 64 2.89 23.24 -2.42
N GLY A 65 3.04 24.48 -2.89
CA GLY A 65 1.93 25.40 -3.14
C GLY A 65 1.41 26.08 -1.87
N GLY A 66 0.16 26.50 -1.84
CA GLY A 66 -0.42 27.27 -0.73
C GLY A 66 -0.35 28.78 -0.95
N VAL A 67 -0.64 29.55 0.11
CA VAL A 67 -0.74 31.01 0.07
C VAL A 67 0.08 31.62 1.21
N SER A 68 0.63 32.81 1.03
CA SER A 68 1.63 33.38 1.95
C SER A 68 1.14 33.61 3.38
N TYR A 69 -0.16 33.79 3.57
CA TYR A 69 -0.76 33.93 4.90
C TYR A 69 -1.07 32.58 5.57
N ASN A 70 -1.06 31.47 4.83
CA ASN A 70 -1.12 30.11 5.35
C ASN A 70 -0.70 29.10 4.26
N TRP A 71 0.52 28.57 4.35
CA TRP A 71 1.05 27.62 3.37
C TRP A 71 0.39 26.24 3.49
N TRP A 72 -0.02 25.84 4.69
CA TRP A 72 -0.49 24.49 5.04
C TRP A 72 -1.99 24.34 4.81
N GLN A 73 -2.43 24.59 3.57
CA GLN A 73 -3.82 24.45 3.15
C GLN A 73 -4.22 22.99 2.94
N CYS A 74 -5.52 22.72 2.80
CA CYS A 74 -6.02 21.38 2.48
C CYS A 74 -5.50 20.87 1.12
N VAL A 75 -5.33 21.74 0.12
CA VAL A 75 -4.76 21.42 -1.19
C VAL A 75 -3.25 21.18 -1.15
N GLU A 76 -2.53 21.79 -0.20
CA GLU A 76 -1.08 21.62 -0.06
C GLU A 76 -0.71 20.18 0.30
N LEU A 77 -1.48 19.55 1.20
CA LEU A 77 -1.22 18.19 1.66
C LEU A 77 -1.17 17.16 0.50
N PRO A 78 -2.20 17.02 -0.36
CA PRO A 78 -2.13 16.10 -1.50
C PRO A 78 -1.06 16.49 -2.51
N GLN A 79 -0.77 17.77 -2.75
CA GLN A 79 0.31 18.18 -3.66
C GLN A 79 1.67 17.70 -3.15
N ARG A 80 1.97 17.92 -1.87
CA ARG A 80 3.21 17.46 -1.26
C ARG A 80 3.30 15.95 -1.16
N PHE A 81 2.20 15.30 -0.79
CA PHE A 81 2.12 13.86 -0.76
C PHE A 81 2.36 13.27 -2.16
N TYR A 82 1.67 13.76 -3.20
CA TYR A 82 1.80 13.25 -4.56
C TYR A 82 3.17 13.55 -5.17
N LEU A 83 3.79 14.68 -4.81
CA LEU A 83 5.17 14.98 -5.17
C LEU A 83 6.14 13.96 -4.54
N ARG A 84 6.00 13.68 -3.24
CA ARG A 84 6.84 12.67 -2.55
C ARG A 84 6.68 11.29 -3.17
N ARG A 85 5.48 10.96 -3.64
CA ARG A 85 5.16 9.68 -4.27
C ARG A 85 5.52 9.60 -5.76
N GLY A 86 5.97 10.69 -6.39
CA GLY A 86 6.21 10.73 -7.84
C GLY A 86 4.93 10.62 -8.70
N TRP A 87 3.75 10.76 -8.08
CA TRP A 87 2.45 10.62 -8.72
C TRP A 87 2.00 11.87 -9.46
N HIS A 88 2.49 13.04 -9.06
CA HIS A 88 2.29 14.30 -9.76
C HIS A 88 3.50 15.22 -9.53
N SER A 89 3.85 16.02 -10.53
CA SER A 89 4.93 16.99 -10.44
C SER A 89 4.44 18.29 -9.79
N GLY A 90 4.81 18.53 -8.54
CA GLY A 90 4.63 19.83 -7.87
C GLY A 90 3.17 20.26 -7.72
N VAL A 91 2.93 21.56 -7.91
CA VAL A 91 1.63 22.21 -7.71
C VAL A 91 0.62 21.79 -8.78
N PHE A 92 -0.64 21.56 -8.38
CA PHE A 92 -1.73 21.23 -9.29
C PHE A 92 -2.11 22.45 -10.13
N SER A 93 -1.68 22.47 -11.40
CA SER A 93 -1.84 23.63 -12.27
C SER A 93 -3.32 24.00 -12.47
N GLY A 94 -3.62 25.29 -12.26
CA GLY A 94 -4.97 25.85 -12.39
C GLY A 94 -5.94 25.48 -11.26
N VAL A 95 -5.47 24.85 -10.18
CA VAL A 95 -6.26 24.63 -8.95
C VAL A 95 -6.02 25.79 -7.99
N GLY A 96 -6.99 26.71 -7.91
CA GLY A 96 -7.02 27.79 -6.91
C GLY A 96 -7.83 27.46 -5.65
N ILE A 97 -8.77 26.51 -5.74
CA ILE A 97 -9.58 26.03 -4.62
C ILE A 97 -9.73 24.49 -4.65
N ALA A 98 -10.01 23.87 -3.51
CA ALA A 98 -10.03 22.41 -3.38
C ALA A 98 -11.04 21.72 -4.31
N SER A 99 -12.24 22.30 -4.49
CA SER A 99 -13.26 21.74 -5.39
C SER A 99 -12.80 21.65 -6.85
N GLN A 100 -11.86 22.49 -7.27
CA GLN A 100 -11.33 22.47 -8.64
C GLN A 100 -10.45 21.23 -8.93
N ILE A 101 -9.94 20.54 -7.90
CA ILE A 101 -9.21 19.28 -8.10
C ILE A 101 -10.09 18.27 -8.84
N PHE A 102 -11.36 18.15 -8.45
CA PHE A 102 -12.28 17.23 -9.09
C PHE A 102 -12.62 17.63 -10.53
N THR A 103 -12.90 18.91 -10.77
CA THR A 103 -13.27 19.39 -12.12
C THR A 103 -12.07 19.38 -13.08
N ARG A 104 -10.85 19.55 -12.57
CA ARG A 104 -9.60 19.56 -13.34
C ARG A 104 -8.81 18.25 -13.35
N ALA A 105 -9.30 17.18 -12.71
CA ALA A 105 -8.58 15.90 -12.59
C ALA A 105 -7.94 15.43 -13.93
N ALA A 106 -8.70 15.47 -15.03
CA ALA A 106 -8.20 15.10 -16.35
C ALA A 106 -7.02 15.97 -16.84
N ALA A 107 -7.08 17.29 -16.61
CA ALA A 107 -6.00 18.22 -16.96
C ALA A 107 -4.75 18.03 -16.08
N LEU A 108 -4.92 17.44 -14.89
CA LEU A 108 -3.83 17.03 -14.00
C LEU A 108 -3.30 15.62 -14.33
N GLY A 109 -3.79 14.99 -15.40
CA GLY A 109 -3.41 13.61 -15.75
C GLY A 109 -3.98 12.55 -14.80
N MET A 110 -5.01 12.89 -14.03
CA MET A 110 -5.65 12.04 -13.03
C MET A 110 -7.05 11.59 -13.49
N GLU A 111 -7.53 10.52 -12.89
CA GLU A 111 -8.88 9.99 -13.12
C GLU A 111 -9.83 10.43 -12.02
N ARG A 112 -11.12 10.50 -12.32
CA ARG A 112 -12.14 10.88 -11.33
C ARG A 112 -13.37 9.98 -11.41
N GLN A 113 -13.96 9.75 -10.24
CA GLN A 113 -15.21 9.02 -10.07
C GLN A 113 -16.18 9.91 -9.31
N ALA A 114 -17.33 10.23 -9.91
CA ALA A 114 -18.35 11.05 -9.25
C ALA A 114 -18.99 10.30 -8.09
N ASN A 115 -19.33 11.04 -7.03
CA ASN A 115 -20.05 10.46 -5.90
C ASN A 115 -21.40 9.88 -6.33
N GLY A 116 -21.71 8.64 -5.91
CA GLY A 116 -22.85 7.86 -6.41
C GLY A 116 -22.50 6.94 -7.59
N SER A 117 -21.28 7.02 -8.13
CA SER A 117 -20.77 6.11 -9.17
C SER A 117 -19.34 5.63 -8.85
N ILE A 118 -18.94 5.70 -7.59
CA ILE A 118 -17.61 5.29 -7.13
C ILE A 118 -17.54 3.77 -7.15
N LYS A 119 -16.68 3.22 -8.00
CA LYS A 119 -16.41 1.79 -8.09
C LYS A 119 -15.24 1.38 -7.23
N THR A 120 -14.24 2.24 -7.13
CA THR A 120 -13.02 1.97 -6.39
C THR A 120 -12.55 3.16 -5.60
N ILE A 121 -12.01 2.85 -4.42
CA ILE A 121 -11.25 3.78 -3.59
C ILE A 121 -10.05 3.00 -3.13
N VAL A 122 -8.89 3.55 -3.40
CA VAL A 122 -7.66 2.98 -2.89
C VAL A 122 -6.93 4.03 -2.07
N PRO A 123 -6.16 3.62 -1.06
CA PRO A 123 -5.43 4.63 -0.30
C PRO A 123 -4.46 5.40 -1.18
N GLY A 124 -4.32 6.68 -0.84
CA GLY A 124 -3.60 7.67 -1.62
C GLY A 124 -4.53 8.46 -2.53
N ASP A 125 -5.73 7.95 -2.82
CA ASP A 125 -6.75 8.71 -3.55
C ASP A 125 -7.12 9.97 -2.81
N MET A 126 -7.49 11.00 -3.57
CA MET A 126 -8.06 12.22 -3.01
C MET A 126 -9.58 12.11 -2.97
N ILE A 127 -10.19 12.45 -1.84
CA ILE A 127 -11.63 12.69 -1.76
C ILE A 127 -11.83 14.20 -1.77
N VAL A 128 -12.53 14.68 -2.80
CA VAL A 128 -12.81 16.10 -3.01
C VAL A 128 -14.24 16.39 -2.58
N MET A 129 -14.41 17.44 -1.79
CA MET A 129 -15.70 17.90 -1.28
C MET A 129 -15.98 19.33 -1.73
N ASN A 130 -17.23 19.59 -2.04
CA ASN A 130 -17.77 20.90 -2.37
C ASN A 130 -18.42 21.53 -1.13
N ARG A 131 -18.38 22.87 -1.07
CA ARG A 131 -19.19 23.69 -0.16
C ARG A 131 -19.69 24.89 -0.96
N SER A 132 -20.99 25.14 -0.94
CA SER A 132 -21.59 26.24 -1.70
C SER A 132 -20.96 27.58 -1.32
N GLY A 133 -20.55 28.37 -2.31
CA GLY A 133 -19.92 29.68 -2.11
C GLY A 133 -18.52 29.65 -1.47
N ALA A 134 -17.87 28.49 -1.34
CA ALA A 134 -16.58 28.35 -0.66
C ALA A 134 -15.59 27.45 -1.44
N ALA A 135 -14.36 27.37 -0.93
CA ALA A 135 -13.26 26.64 -1.58
C ALA A 135 -13.49 25.11 -1.69
N GLY A 136 -14.41 24.55 -0.91
CA GLY A 136 -14.51 23.10 -0.70
C GLY A 136 -13.40 22.58 0.21
N HIS A 137 -13.16 21.28 0.19
CA HIS A 137 -12.08 20.64 0.95
C HIS A 137 -11.58 19.38 0.24
N VAL A 138 -10.34 18.98 0.53
CA VAL A 138 -9.75 17.75 -0.02
C VAL A 138 -8.99 17.02 1.08
N VAL A 139 -9.12 15.70 1.09
CA VAL A 139 -8.43 14.78 2.01
C VAL A 139 -7.79 13.65 1.22
N VAL A 140 -6.76 13.03 1.76
CA VAL A 140 -6.10 11.85 1.18
C VAL A 140 -6.58 10.60 1.90
N VAL A 141 -6.94 9.56 1.16
CA VAL A 141 -7.34 8.27 1.73
C VAL A 141 -6.13 7.61 2.37
N GLU A 142 -6.19 7.31 3.66
CA GLU A 142 -5.15 6.62 4.42
C GLU A 142 -5.31 5.10 4.34
N ARG A 143 -6.53 4.61 4.53
CA ARG A 143 -6.87 3.18 4.47
C ARG A 143 -8.34 2.97 4.17
N VAL A 144 -8.67 1.81 3.61
CA VAL A 144 -10.03 1.33 3.40
C VAL A 144 -10.18 -0.01 4.09
N THR A 145 -11.20 -0.17 4.95
CA THR A 145 -11.49 -1.42 5.65
C THR A 145 -12.90 -1.88 5.34
N VAL A 146 -13.10 -3.17 5.12
CA VAL A 146 -14.42 -3.76 4.88
C VAL A 146 -15.09 -4.10 6.21
N ASN A 147 -16.33 -3.68 6.39
CA ASN A 147 -17.16 -4.02 7.54
C ASN A 147 -17.88 -5.36 7.29
N LYS A 148 -18.31 -6.02 8.38
CA LYS A 148 -19.07 -7.28 8.30
C LYS A 148 -20.36 -7.19 7.47
N ASP A 149 -20.96 -6.00 7.36
CA ASP A 149 -22.18 -5.74 6.59
C ASP A 149 -21.91 -5.46 5.09
N GLY A 150 -20.66 -5.61 4.64
CA GLY A 150 -20.23 -5.33 3.27
C GLY A 150 -20.04 -3.84 2.96
N THR A 151 -20.35 -2.92 3.89
CA THR A 151 -19.98 -1.52 3.74
C THR A 151 -18.49 -1.33 3.98
N ARG A 152 -17.91 -0.26 3.45
CA ARG A 152 -16.48 0.02 3.59
C ARG A 152 -16.28 1.29 4.41
N ASN A 153 -15.40 1.25 5.40
CA ASN A 153 -14.93 2.44 6.10
C ASN A 153 -13.69 2.97 5.39
N VAL A 154 -13.72 4.24 5.03
CA VAL A 154 -12.62 4.95 4.38
C VAL A 154 -12.07 5.93 5.40
N VAL A 155 -10.86 5.68 5.89
CA VAL A 155 -10.19 6.62 6.78
C VAL A 155 -9.35 7.55 5.92
N THR A 156 -9.52 8.85 6.13
CA THR A 156 -8.82 9.89 5.37
C THR A 156 -7.99 10.75 6.29
N VAL A 157 -6.94 11.36 5.74
CA VAL A 157 -6.08 12.35 6.41
C VAL A 157 -6.23 13.69 5.70
N GLY A 158 -6.54 14.73 6.47
CA GLY A 158 -6.77 16.09 6.00
C GLY A 158 -5.90 17.11 6.72
N GLN A 159 -5.54 18.17 5.98
CA GLN A 159 -4.86 19.35 6.50
C GLN A 159 -5.78 20.56 6.41
N ASN A 160 -5.58 21.58 7.24
CA ASN A 160 -6.50 22.72 7.35
C ASN A 160 -7.95 22.29 7.65
N SER A 161 -8.08 21.39 8.61
CA SER A 161 -9.34 20.84 9.14
C SER A 161 -9.22 20.75 10.66
N GLN A 162 -10.31 20.89 11.43
CA GLN A 162 -10.25 20.68 12.89
C GLN A 162 -9.82 19.25 13.26
N VAL A 163 -10.22 18.27 12.47
CA VAL A 163 -9.91 16.85 12.68
C VAL A 163 -8.99 16.36 11.56
N VAL A 164 -7.84 15.79 11.95
CA VAL A 164 -6.83 15.29 10.99
C VAL A 164 -7.31 14.00 10.33
N ARG A 165 -7.81 13.03 11.11
CA ARG A 165 -8.29 11.74 10.60
C ARG A 165 -9.81 11.70 10.55
N ASN A 166 -10.37 11.60 9.34
CA ASN A 166 -11.81 11.66 9.14
C ASN A 166 -12.30 10.31 8.58
N PRO A 167 -13.02 9.49 9.37
CA PRO A 167 -13.65 8.29 8.86
C PRO A 167 -14.87 8.66 8.00
N MET A 168 -15.05 7.95 6.90
CA MET A 168 -16.17 8.10 5.97
C MET A 168 -16.75 6.74 5.67
N ARG A 169 -18.07 6.66 5.52
CA ARG A 169 -18.76 5.44 5.10
C ARG A 169 -18.89 5.42 3.58
N TRP A 170 -18.50 4.32 2.96
CA TRP A 170 -18.66 4.05 1.53
C TRP A 170 -19.62 2.87 1.31
N HIS A 171 -20.70 3.13 0.57
CA HIS A 171 -21.78 2.17 0.30
C HIS A 171 -22.47 2.51 -1.02
N GLY A 172 -22.87 1.50 -1.81
CA GLY A 172 -23.64 1.72 -3.05
C GLY A 172 -23.02 2.72 -4.03
N GLY A 173 -21.69 2.80 -4.10
CA GLY A 173 -20.97 3.78 -4.93
C GLY A 173 -20.99 5.22 -4.40
N ARG A 174 -21.48 5.44 -3.18
CA ARG A 174 -21.59 6.74 -2.51
C ARG A 174 -20.71 6.80 -1.27
N LEU A 175 -19.99 7.91 -1.11
CA LEU A 175 -19.28 8.31 0.09
C LEU A 175 -20.10 9.35 0.85
N ASP A 176 -20.26 9.12 2.15
CA ASP A 176 -20.90 10.07 3.06
C ASP A 176 -19.89 11.15 3.50
N SER A 177 -20.31 12.42 3.43
CA SER A 177 -19.51 13.54 3.94
C SER A 177 -19.41 13.49 5.46
N PHE A 178 -18.24 13.78 6.02
CA PHE A 178 -18.08 13.92 7.47
C PHE A 178 -18.58 15.27 8.01
N TRP A 179 -18.82 16.26 7.15
CA TRP A 179 -19.47 17.52 7.51
C TRP A 179 -20.80 17.69 6.79
N ALA A 180 -21.86 18.02 7.53
CA ALA A 180 -23.20 18.25 6.98
C ALA A 180 -23.27 19.41 5.97
N SER A 181 -22.40 20.41 6.11
CA SER A 181 -22.33 21.58 5.21
C SER A 181 -21.54 21.33 3.92
N TYR A 182 -21.00 20.13 3.74
CA TYR A 182 -20.22 19.73 2.57
C TYR A 182 -20.91 18.58 1.83
N SER A 183 -20.68 18.51 0.52
CA SER A 183 -21.04 17.37 -0.30
C SER A 183 -19.79 16.77 -0.94
N VAL A 184 -19.69 15.44 -0.98
CA VAL A 184 -18.58 14.77 -1.67
C VAL A 184 -18.81 14.93 -3.18
N ALA A 185 -17.86 15.58 -3.87
CA ALA A 185 -17.84 15.67 -5.32
C ALA A 185 -17.51 14.29 -5.93
N GLY A 186 -16.52 13.63 -5.35
CA GLY A 186 -16.09 12.30 -5.75
C GLY A 186 -14.65 12.03 -5.36
N VAL A 187 -14.11 10.98 -5.97
CA VAL A 187 -12.75 10.48 -5.76
C VAL A 187 -11.90 10.90 -6.96
N VAL A 188 -10.69 11.38 -6.71
CA VAL A 188 -9.67 11.65 -7.73
C VAL A 188 -8.48 10.73 -7.49
N HIS A 189 -8.07 10.04 -8.54
CA HIS A 189 -7.09 8.98 -8.53
C HIS A 189 -5.91 9.33 -9.43
N ALA A 190 -4.69 9.28 -8.89
CA ALA A 190 -3.51 9.32 -9.74
C ALA A 190 -3.35 7.98 -10.44
N LYS A 191 -3.14 7.97 -11.76
CA LYS A 191 -2.93 6.72 -12.53
C LYS A 191 -1.74 5.88 -12.03
N LYS A 192 -0.74 6.55 -11.44
CA LYS A 192 0.43 5.91 -10.81
C LYS A 192 0.14 5.39 -9.40
N ASN A 193 -0.97 5.77 -8.79
CA ASN A 193 -1.39 5.24 -7.50
C ASN A 193 -1.97 3.84 -7.72
N MET A 194 -1.18 2.80 -7.53
CA MET A 194 -1.65 1.45 -7.80
C MET A 194 -2.53 0.83 -6.70
N GLY A 195 -2.96 1.64 -5.73
CA GLY A 195 -3.87 1.20 -4.69
C GLY A 195 -3.33 0.11 -3.78
N ILE A 196 -2.01 0.07 -3.66
CA ILE A 196 -1.17 -0.86 -2.91
C ILE A 196 -1.66 -1.12 -1.47
N LEU A 197 -2.50 -0.23 -0.93
CA LEU A 197 -3.02 -0.29 0.43
C LEU A 197 -4.47 -0.87 0.55
N SER A 198 -5.13 -1.32 -0.53
CA SER A 198 -6.44 -1.97 -0.41
C SER A 198 -6.29 -3.44 0.01
N THR A 199 -7.04 -3.83 1.05
CA THR A 199 -7.05 -5.19 1.62
C THR A 199 -7.51 -6.27 0.64
N ASP A 200 -8.18 -5.88 -0.45
CA ASP A 200 -8.85 -6.78 -1.39
C ASP A 200 -8.26 -6.72 -2.82
N GLY A 201 -7.08 -6.11 -2.99
CA GLY A 201 -6.60 -5.74 -4.32
C GLY A 201 -7.35 -4.51 -4.85
N GLY A 202 -6.79 -3.88 -5.89
CA GLY A 202 -7.43 -2.75 -6.56
C GLY A 202 -8.74 -3.14 -7.26
N PRO A 203 -9.22 -2.36 -8.24
CA PRO A 203 -10.32 -2.79 -9.11
C PRO A 203 -10.10 -4.21 -9.67
N ALA A 204 -11.19 -4.88 -10.09
CA ALA A 204 -11.19 -6.28 -10.52
C ALA A 204 -10.25 -6.61 -11.71
N ASP A 205 -9.68 -5.59 -12.35
CA ASP A 205 -8.68 -5.65 -13.41
C ASP A 205 -7.23 -5.58 -12.91
N TYR A 206 -7.01 -5.44 -11.59
CA TYR A 206 -5.68 -5.57 -11.01
C TYR A 206 -5.22 -7.03 -11.09
N PRO A 207 -4.06 -7.31 -11.71
CA PRO A 207 -3.50 -8.65 -11.66
C PRO A 207 -3.31 -9.02 -10.19
N VAL A 208 -3.83 -10.19 -9.79
CA VAL A 208 -3.64 -10.70 -8.44
C VAL A 208 -2.15 -10.59 -8.12
N LEU A 209 -1.83 -9.87 -7.03
CA LEU A 209 -0.47 -9.83 -6.51
C LEU A 209 -0.20 -11.19 -5.89
N VAL A 210 0.12 -12.16 -6.72
CA VAL A 210 0.49 -13.48 -6.27
C VAL A 210 1.96 -13.40 -5.90
N ASN A 211 2.27 -13.65 -4.65
CA ASN A 211 3.64 -13.88 -4.21
C ASN A 211 4.21 -15.06 -5.01
N GLY A 212 5.45 -14.96 -5.44
CA GLY A 212 6.22 -16.12 -5.85
C GLY A 212 6.72 -16.79 -4.59
N GLY A 213 6.26 -18.01 -4.34
CA GLY A 213 6.74 -18.75 -3.19
C GLY A 213 8.23 -19.02 -3.15
N GLY A 214 8.72 -19.10 -1.92
CA GLY A 214 10.12 -19.11 -1.52
C GLY A 214 11.07 -19.79 -2.50
N ALA A 215 12.05 -19.04 -2.98
CA ALA A 215 13.20 -19.52 -3.74
C ALA A 215 14.25 -20.11 -2.78
N ARG A 216 14.00 -21.32 -2.26
CA ARG A 216 14.90 -21.97 -1.28
C ARG A 216 15.86 -22.93 -2.00
N PRO A 217 17.14 -23.01 -1.59
CA PRO A 217 18.00 -24.13 -1.98
C PRO A 217 17.36 -25.46 -1.57
N PHE A 218 17.39 -26.45 -2.46
CA PHE A 218 16.86 -27.79 -2.19
C PHE A 218 17.76 -28.85 -2.82
N GLY A 219 18.45 -29.63 -1.99
CA GLY A 219 19.52 -30.50 -2.45
C GLY A 219 20.59 -29.73 -3.24
N ALA A 220 20.98 -30.25 -4.41
CA ALA A 220 21.86 -29.55 -5.36
C ALA A 220 21.12 -28.51 -6.24
N GLY A 221 19.79 -28.47 -6.16
CA GLY A 221 18.92 -27.61 -6.94
C GLY A 221 18.31 -26.48 -6.10
N HIS A 222 17.21 -25.94 -6.58
CA HIS A 222 16.38 -24.97 -5.84
C HIS A 222 14.93 -25.39 -5.99
N LEU A 223 14.07 -24.85 -5.13
CA LEU A 223 12.62 -24.87 -5.26
C LEU A 223 12.17 -23.41 -5.34
N ALA A 224 11.32 -23.07 -6.31
CA ALA A 224 10.73 -21.74 -6.40
C ALA A 224 9.30 -21.86 -6.92
N VAL A 225 8.42 -20.98 -6.46
CA VAL A 225 7.06 -20.81 -7.01
C VAL A 225 6.96 -19.40 -7.58
N THR A 226 6.33 -19.24 -8.72
CA THR A 226 6.12 -17.92 -9.34
C THR A 226 4.76 -17.35 -8.99
N SER A 227 4.54 -16.08 -9.30
CA SER A 227 3.25 -15.42 -9.16
C SER A 227 2.11 -16.03 -10.00
N THR A 228 2.40 -16.92 -10.95
CA THR A 228 1.34 -17.65 -11.68
C THR A 228 1.02 -18.97 -11.02
N GLY A 229 1.74 -19.31 -9.94
CA GLY A 229 1.71 -20.60 -9.26
C GLY A 229 2.49 -21.69 -9.98
N GLN A 230 3.34 -21.33 -10.94
CA GLN A 230 4.25 -22.29 -11.56
C GLN A 230 5.40 -22.58 -10.60
N VAL A 231 5.64 -23.87 -10.35
CA VAL A 231 6.75 -24.37 -9.53
C VAL A 231 7.94 -24.71 -10.44
N PHE A 232 9.14 -24.27 -10.05
CA PHE A 232 10.41 -24.54 -10.71
C PHE A 232 11.36 -25.27 -9.76
N GLY A 233 12.13 -26.22 -10.31
CA GLY A 233 13.24 -26.84 -9.60
C GLY A 233 13.08 -28.32 -9.25
N GLY A 234 13.99 -28.83 -8.39
CA GLY A 234 14.19 -30.26 -8.17
C GLY A 234 13.16 -30.87 -7.23
N LEU A 235 11.97 -31.22 -7.73
CA LEU A 235 10.92 -31.88 -6.96
C LEU A 235 11.08 -33.41 -6.96
N PRO A 236 11.28 -34.06 -5.81
CA PRO A 236 11.01 -35.48 -5.64
C PRO A 236 9.52 -35.72 -5.39
N GLY A 237 8.86 -36.46 -6.29
CA GLY A 237 7.47 -36.92 -6.13
C GLY A 237 6.56 -36.55 -7.31
N PRO A 238 5.36 -37.15 -7.41
CA PRO A 238 4.37 -36.79 -8.42
C PRO A 238 3.78 -35.40 -8.14
N ALA A 239 3.43 -34.67 -9.20
CA ALA A 239 2.72 -33.41 -9.07
C ALA A 239 1.36 -33.62 -8.36
N PRO A 240 0.99 -32.77 -7.39
CA PRO A 240 -0.26 -32.91 -6.68
C PRO A 240 -1.43 -32.44 -7.54
N ALA A 241 -2.60 -33.03 -7.37
CA ALA A 241 -3.84 -32.44 -7.87
C ALA A 241 -4.19 -31.20 -7.03
N VAL A 242 -3.95 -30.01 -7.57
CA VAL A 242 -4.17 -28.72 -6.89
C VAL A 242 -5.53 -28.14 -7.29
N SER A 243 -6.28 -27.65 -6.31
CA SER A 243 -7.39 -26.73 -6.53
C SER A 243 -6.86 -25.29 -6.48
N GLY A 244 -7.12 -24.52 -7.54
CA GLY A 244 -6.55 -23.19 -7.70
C GLY A 244 -5.10 -23.25 -8.16
N ARG A 245 -4.22 -22.46 -7.54
CA ARG A 245 -2.79 -22.39 -7.89
C ARG A 245 -1.92 -22.61 -6.65
N VAL A 246 -0.69 -23.05 -6.84
CA VAL A 246 0.32 -23.00 -5.78
C VAL A 246 0.62 -21.53 -5.48
N THR A 247 0.53 -21.12 -4.22
CA THR A 247 0.82 -19.75 -3.80
C THR A 247 2.19 -19.62 -3.17
N ASP A 248 2.65 -20.65 -2.47
CA ASP A 248 3.97 -20.63 -1.84
C ASP A 248 4.56 -22.04 -1.61
N ALA A 249 5.86 -22.12 -1.33
CA ALA A 249 6.56 -23.32 -0.89
C ALA A 249 7.58 -23.01 0.21
N ALA A 250 7.69 -23.94 1.17
CA ALA A 250 8.69 -23.87 2.24
C ALA A 250 9.49 -25.18 2.31
N VAL A 251 10.80 -25.08 2.53
CA VAL A 251 11.69 -26.24 2.69
C VAL A 251 11.82 -26.58 4.18
N THR A 252 11.80 -27.86 4.53
CA THR A 252 11.95 -28.30 5.92
C THR A 252 13.30 -27.88 6.49
N PRO A 253 13.43 -27.65 7.82
CA PRO A 253 14.71 -27.25 8.41
C PRO A 253 15.85 -28.26 8.18
N SER A 254 15.54 -29.54 7.94
CA SER A 254 16.50 -30.58 7.57
C SER A 254 17.00 -30.46 6.13
N GLY A 255 16.27 -29.74 5.27
CA GLY A 255 16.46 -29.70 3.82
C GLY A 255 16.04 -30.97 3.07
N ALA A 256 15.42 -31.95 3.75
CA ALA A 256 15.07 -33.24 3.17
C ALA A 256 13.61 -33.32 2.66
N GLY A 257 12.84 -32.25 2.81
CA GLY A 257 11.43 -32.18 2.44
C GLY A 257 10.97 -30.75 2.20
N TYR A 258 9.72 -30.60 1.75
CA TYR A 258 9.11 -29.30 1.51
C TYR A 258 7.59 -29.38 1.58
N TRP A 259 6.95 -28.23 1.74
CA TRP A 259 5.51 -28.05 1.60
C TRP A 259 5.21 -27.21 0.35
N LEU A 260 4.14 -27.56 -0.37
CA LEU A 260 3.48 -26.66 -1.32
C LEU A 260 2.16 -26.17 -0.73
N LEU A 261 1.92 -24.87 -0.77
CA LEU A 261 0.69 -24.22 -0.36
C LEU A 261 -0.13 -23.86 -1.61
N SER A 262 -1.44 -24.10 -1.58
CA SER A 262 -2.36 -23.64 -2.63
C SER A 262 -3.26 -22.50 -2.17
N SER A 263 -3.73 -21.70 -3.13
CA SER A 263 -4.72 -20.64 -2.91
C SER A 263 -6.04 -21.17 -2.33
N ALA A 264 -6.39 -22.42 -2.62
CA ALA A 264 -7.59 -23.08 -2.09
C ALA A 264 -7.43 -23.59 -0.65
N GLY A 265 -6.22 -23.51 -0.09
CA GLY A 265 -5.92 -23.91 1.28
C GLY A 265 -5.51 -25.36 1.45
N GLN A 266 -5.15 -26.05 0.37
CA GLN A 266 -4.47 -27.34 0.43
C GLN A 266 -2.97 -27.13 0.70
N ILE A 267 -2.41 -27.99 1.55
CA ILE A 267 -0.98 -28.04 1.87
C ILE A 267 -0.49 -29.44 1.52
N PHE A 268 0.55 -29.53 0.70
CA PHE A 268 1.08 -30.79 0.20
C PHE A 268 2.49 -31.02 0.77
N PRO A 269 2.67 -31.94 1.73
CA PRO A 269 3.98 -32.27 2.28
C PRO A 269 4.71 -33.30 1.40
N TYR A 270 6.02 -33.13 1.24
CA TYR A 270 6.93 -34.04 0.54
C TYR A 270 8.17 -34.32 1.38
N GLY A 271 8.77 -35.49 1.18
CA GLY A 271 9.96 -35.91 1.94
C GLY A 271 9.64 -36.05 3.43
N ASP A 272 10.40 -35.37 4.28
CA ASP A 272 10.21 -35.37 5.73
C ASP A 272 9.31 -34.26 6.28
N ALA A 273 8.60 -33.55 5.39
CA ALA A 273 7.68 -32.49 5.75
C ALA A 273 6.52 -33.00 6.63
N ALA A 274 6.23 -32.26 7.71
CA ALA A 274 5.16 -32.58 8.63
C ALA A 274 3.78 -32.60 7.91
N PRO A 275 2.85 -33.48 8.33
CA PRO A 275 1.53 -33.57 7.72
C PRO A 275 0.76 -32.24 7.75
N ALA A 276 -0.09 -32.03 6.74
CA ALA A 276 -0.94 -30.87 6.66
C ALA A 276 -1.97 -30.82 7.81
N VAL A 277 -2.11 -29.65 8.43
CA VAL A 277 -3.26 -29.33 9.30
C VAL A 277 -4.39 -28.72 8.48
N ALA A 278 -5.63 -29.02 8.87
CA ALA A 278 -6.82 -28.49 8.19
C ALA A 278 -6.87 -26.96 8.28
N ARG A 279 -7.26 -26.31 7.17
CA ARG A 279 -7.55 -24.88 7.16
C ARG A 279 -8.65 -24.57 8.18
N PRO A 280 -8.42 -23.66 9.15
CA PRO A 280 -9.44 -23.24 10.09
C PRO A 280 -10.65 -22.63 9.36
N ALA A 281 -11.87 -22.98 9.77
CA ALA A 281 -13.10 -22.46 9.18
C ALA A 281 -13.26 -20.94 9.33
N THR A 282 -12.58 -20.36 10.33
CA THR A 282 -12.53 -18.92 10.62
C THR A 282 -11.40 -18.18 9.89
N ALA A 283 -10.60 -18.87 9.07
CA ALA A 283 -9.55 -18.23 8.29
C ALA A 283 -10.17 -17.42 7.13
N GLU A 284 -9.99 -16.10 7.19
CA GLU A 284 -10.45 -15.11 6.22
C GLU A 284 -9.37 -14.87 5.16
N GLY A 285 -9.80 -14.66 3.91
CA GLY A 285 -8.90 -14.39 2.79
C GLY A 285 -8.25 -15.64 2.17
N GLU A 286 -7.35 -15.37 1.22
CA GLU A 286 -6.56 -16.39 0.52
C GLU A 286 -5.36 -16.81 1.37
N LEU A 287 -4.88 -18.05 1.26
CA LEU A 287 -3.59 -18.44 1.85
C LEU A 287 -2.46 -18.02 0.92
N VAL A 288 -1.60 -17.13 1.39
CA VAL A 288 -0.65 -16.41 0.52
C VAL A 288 0.79 -16.86 0.70
N ALA A 289 1.19 -17.24 1.91
CA ALA A 289 2.56 -17.65 2.18
C ALA A 289 2.64 -18.72 3.28
N ILE A 290 3.66 -19.56 3.20
CA ILE A 290 4.02 -20.62 4.13
C ILE A 290 5.52 -20.52 4.42
N ASP A 291 5.90 -20.64 5.69
CA ASP A 291 7.32 -20.71 6.04
C ASP A 291 7.57 -21.77 7.12
N ALA A 292 8.78 -22.32 7.12
CA ALA A 292 9.19 -23.39 7.99
C ALA A 292 9.31 -22.90 9.44
N ALA A 293 8.74 -23.69 10.36
CA ALA A 293 8.78 -23.41 11.78
C ALA A 293 9.34 -24.62 12.55
N PRO A 294 9.85 -24.44 13.79
CA PRO A 294 10.44 -25.55 14.55
C PRO A 294 9.54 -26.78 14.69
N ASN A 295 8.21 -26.59 14.74
CA ASN A 295 7.22 -27.66 14.88
C ASN A 295 6.42 -27.93 13.59
N GLY A 296 6.98 -27.60 12.42
CA GLY A 296 6.34 -27.77 11.13
C GLY A 296 6.43 -26.50 10.30
N TYR A 297 5.32 -25.78 10.19
CA TYR A 297 5.21 -24.58 9.36
C TYR A 297 4.22 -23.57 9.95
N LEU A 298 4.32 -22.32 9.51
CA LEU A 298 3.27 -21.32 9.67
C LEU A 298 2.75 -20.91 8.30
N VAL A 299 1.42 -20.74 8.19
CA VAL A 299 0.76 -20.20 7.00
C VAL A 299 0.13 -18.87 7.35
N THR A 300 0.24 -17.89 6.46
CA THR A 300 -0.46 -16.61 6.58
C THR A 300 -1.54 -16.45 5.52
N THR A 301 -2.63 -15.78 5.89
CA THR A 301 -3.68 -15.38 4.97
C THR A 301 -3.40 -13.99 4.38
N SER A 302 -4.11 -13.61 3.33
CA SER A 302 -4.06 -12.25 2.76
C SER A 302 -4.56 -11.17 3.72
N THR A 303 -5.27 -11.55 4.80
CA THR A 303 -5.71 -10.67 5.89
C THR A 303 -4.75 -10.69 7.09
N GLY A 304 -3.66 -11.47 7.02
CA GLY A 304 -2.59 -11.53 8.03
C GLY A 304 -2.88 -12.45 9.20
N GLN A 305 -3.90 -13.31 9.10
CA GLN A 305 -4.09 -14.35 10.11
C GLN A 305 -3.08 -15.47 9.89
N VAL A 306 -2.53 -16.00 10.98
CA VAL A 306 -1.49 -17.04 10.95
C VAL A 306 -1.97 -18.29 11.67
N TYR A 307 -1.70 -19.46 11.09
CA TYR A 307 -1.94 -20.75 11.74
C TYR A 307 -0.91 -21.81 11.32
N GLY A 308 -0.85 -22.90 12.06
CA GLY A 308 0.05 -24.02 11.77
C GLY A 308 -0.10 -25.14 12.80
N PRO A 309 0.70 -26.21 12.72
CA PRO A 309 0.73 -27.25 13.74
C PRO A 309 0.96 -26.66 15.14
N GLY A 310 0.02 -26.89 16.06
CA GLY A 310 0.07 -26.36 17.43
C GLY A 310 -0.19 -24.86 17.57
N VAL A 311 -0.49 -24.15 16.48
CA VAL A 311 -0.79 -22.71 16.47
C VAL A 311 -2.22 -22.50 15.99
N TRP A 312 -3.10 -22.09 16.91
CA TRP A 312 -4.45 -21.66 16.59
C TRP A 312 -4.42 -20.41 15.73
N ILE A 313 -5.40 -20.29 14.82
CA ILE A 313 -5.54 -19.13 13.93
C ILE A 313 -5.54 -17.82 14.74
N THR A 314 -4.64 -16.91 14.38
CA THR A 314 -4.52 -15.60 15.03
C THR A 314 -5.59 -14.63 14.54
N ALA A 315 -5.75 -13.52 15.25
CA ALA A 315 -6.45 -12.35 14.74
C ALA A 315 -5.59 -11.65 13.67
N SER A 316 -6.25 -10.97 12.72
CA SER A 316 -5.57 -10.08 11.79
C SER A 316 -4.87 -8.94 12.55
N PRO A 317 -3.69 -8.49 12.10
CA PRO A 317 -3.03 -7.33 12.68
C PRO A 317 -3.90 -6.08 12.53
N GLU A 318 -3.74 -5.09 13.40
CA GLU A 318 -4.37 -3.79 13.23
C GLU A 318 -3.45 -2.83 12.47
N GLY A 319 -4.03 -1.80 11.84
CA GLY A 319 -3.27 -0.69 11.24
C GLY A 319 -2.40 -1.06 10.02
N TYR A 320 -2.55 -2.27 9.48
CA TYR A 320 -1.94 -2.64 8.20
C TYR A 320 -2.70 -2.03 7.02
N SER A 321 -2.02 -2.00 5.90
CA SER A 321 -2.46 -1.50 4.62
C SER A 321 -2.02 -2.47 3.55
N GLY A 322 -2.86 -2.63 2.55
CA GLY A 322 -2.67 -3.62 1.49
C GLY A 322 -3.09 -4.98 1.97
N ARG A 323 -2.78 -5.99 1.15
CA ARG A 323 -2.88 -7.40 1.57
C ARG A 323 -1.56 -7.86 2.16
N PHE A 324 -1.60 -8.82 3.06
CA PHE A 324 -0.43 -9.61 3.41
C PHE A 324 -0.03 -10.45 2.20
N VAL A 325 1.28 -10.50 1.96
CA VAL A 325 1.88 -11.21 0.82
C VAL A 325 2.90 -12.24 1.27
N ASP A 326 3.47 -12.09 2.47
CA ASP A 326 4.57 -12.94 2.90
C ASP A 326 4.63 -13.16 4.43
N ILE A 327 5.31 -14.23 4.84
CA ILE A 327 5.64 -14.56 6.23
C ILE A 327 7.08 -15.10 6.32
N GLU A 328 7.86 -14.57 7.27
CA GLU A 328 9.21 -15.06 7.56
C GLU A 328 9.32 -15.42 9.04
N VAL A 329 9.55 -16.69 9.33
CA VAL A 329 9.73 -17.22 10.68
C VAL A 329 11.11 -16.84 11.20
N THR A 330 11.13 -16.35 12.43
CA THR A 330 12.35 -15.96 13.16
C THR A 330 12.50 -16.81 14.43
N THR A 331 13.64 -16.71 15.09
CA THR A 331 13.83 -17.28 16.43
C THR A 331 12.82 -16.70 17.43
N GLY A 332 11.81 -17.50 17.80
CA GLY A 332 10.79 -17.14 18.79
C GLY A 332 9.70 -16.19 18.29
N GLY A 333 9.54 -16.01 16.97
CA GLY A 333 8.58 -15.07 16.40
C GLY A 333 8.47 -15.19 14.88
N TYR A 334 7.80 -14.25 14.24
CA TYR A 334 7.75 -14.15 12.77
C TYR A 334 7.48 -12.71 12.34
N TRP A 335 7.81 -12.40 11.08
CA TRP A 335 7.40 -11.19 10.39
C TRP A 335 6.26 -11.50 9.43
N LEU A 336 5.31 -10.58 9.32
CA LEU A 336 4.36 -10.54 8.22
C LEU A 336 4.63 -9.34 7.34
N LEU A 337 4.64 -9.54 6.02
CA LEU A 337 4.82 -8.50 5.02
C LEU A 337 3.50 -8.17 4.36
N THR A 338 3.23 -6.88 4.18
CA THR A 338 2.18 -6.43 3.28
C THR A 338 2.73 -6.00 1.92
N SER A 339 1.87 -6.08 0.91
CA SER A 339 2.09 -5.47 -0.42
C SER A 339 2.42 -3.97 -0.36
N ALA A 340 2.08 -3.32 0.76
CA ALA A 340 2.43 -1.95 1.09
C ALA A 340 3.83 -1.74 1.67
N GLY A 341 4.63 -2.81 1.76
CA GLY A 341 5.95 -2.74 2.37
C GLY A 341 5.93 -2.55 3.87
N GLN A 342 4.81 -2.86 4.55
CA GLN A 342 4.76 -2.86 6.02
C GLN A 342 5.20 -4.21 6.55
N VAL A 343 6.09 -4.17 7.54
CA VAL A 343 6.49 -5.36 8.29
C VAL A 343 5.84 -5.33 9.67
N HIS A 344 5.08 -6.38 9.98
CA HIS A 344 4.44 -6.58 11.27
C HIS A 344 5.15 -7.71 12.02
N PRO A 345 5.95 -7.42 13.06
CA PRO A 345 6.60 -8.45 13.87
C PRO A 345 5.65 -9.05 14.91
N PHE A 346 5.82 -10.34 15.19
CA PHE A 346 5.12 -11.08 16.23
C PHE A 346 6.09 -11.90 17.08
N GLY A 347 5.72 -12.13 18.34
CA GLY A 347 6.59 -12.83 19.30
C GLY A 347 7.87 -12.04 19.58
N ALA A 348 9.02 -12.72 19.50
CA ALA A 348 10.33 -12.11 19.73
C ALA A 348 10.93 -11.41 18.49
N ALA A 349 10.24 -11.41 17.35
CA ALA A 349 10.72 -10.79 16.12
C ALA A 349 10.88 -9.26 16.32
N LYS A 350 12.00 -8.71 15.84
CA LYS A 350 12.29 -7.26 15.94
C LYS A 350 11.92 -6.56 14.63
N TRP A 351 11.42 -5.34 14.72
CA TRP A 351 11.15 -4.52 13.53
C TRP A 351 12.40 -3.75 13.10
N TYR A 352 12.70 -3.76 11.80
CA TYR A 352 13.87 -3.08 11.23
C TYR A 352 13.50 -1.96 10.23
N GLY A 353 12.28 -1.91 9.73
CA GLY A 353 11.76 -0.81 8.92
C GLY A 353 10.61 -1.20 7.99
N ASN A 354 10.07 -0.22 7.27
CA ASN A 354 9.09 -0.42 6.20
C ASN A 354 9.65 0.14 4.89
N ALA A 355 9.31 -0.46 3.75
CA ALA A 355 9.55 0.18 2.47
C ALA A 355 8.57 1.35 2.33
N THR A 356 9.08 2.55 2.00
CA THR A 356 8.24 3.76 1.90
C THR A 356 8.45 4.55 0.61
N THR A 357 9.42 4.16 -0.21
CA THR A 357 9.84 4.86 -1.44
C THR A 357 9.83 3.92 -2.64
N PHE A 358 8.70 3.27 -2.86
CA PHE A 358 8.49 2.34 -3.97
C PHE A 358 7.28 2.76 -4.80
N GLU A 359 7.35 2.50 -6.10
CA GLU A 359 6.29 2.86 -7.07
C GLU A 359 5.37 1.67 -7.39
N ARG A 360 5.85 0.44 -7.16
CA ARG A 360 5.10 -0.79 -7.42
C ARG A 360 5.02 -1.68 -6.19
N ALA A 361 3.95 -2.47 -6.08
CA ALA A 361 3.70 -3.25 -4.87
C ALA A 361 4.88 -4.14 -4.48
N ILE A 362 5.13 -4.25 -3.18
CA ILE A 362 6.06 -5.23 -2.61
C ILE A 362 5.46 -6.62 -2.80
N VAL A 363 6.27 -7.56 -3.27
CA VAL A 363 5.82 -8.93 -3.57
C VAL A 363 6.36 -9.96 -2.61
N ALA A 364 7.58 -9.78 -2.08
CA ALA A 364 8.24 -10.73 -1.20
C ALA A 364 9.26 -10.06 -0.26
N MET A 365 9.63 -10.75 0.82
CA MET A 365 10.74 -10.43 1.70
C MET A 365 11.59 -11.66 1.99
N ALA A 366 12.83 -11.45 2.43
CA ALA A 366 13.62 -12.51 3.02
C ALA A 366 14.45 -11.99 4.21
N GLY A 367 14.45 -12.76 5.29
CA GLY A 367 15.27 -12.48 6.48
C GLY A 367 16.76 -12.75 6.23
N THR A 368 17.64 -11.94 6.83
CA THR A 368 19.08 -12.25 6.86
C THR A 368 19.34 -13.48 7.71
N ALA A 369 20.44 -14.20 7.43
CA ALA A 369 20.83 -15.39 8.21
C ALA A 369 21.06 -15.08 9.71
N THR A 370 21.36 -13.83 10.05
CA THR A 370 21.51 -13.37 11.45
C THR A 370 20.17 -13.16 12.15
N GLY A 371 19.06 -13.08 11.41
CA GLY A 371 17.75 -12.65 11.88
C GLY A 371 17.69 -11.17 12.29
N ARG A 372 18.70 -10.37 11.91
CA ARG A 372 18.82 -8.96 12.30
C ARG A 372 18.55 -7.97 11.17
N GLY A 373 18.00 -8.45 10.07
CA GLY A 373 17.64 -7.64 8.93
C GLY A 373 16.78 -8.43 7.96
N TYR A 374 16.31 -7.74 6.92
CA TYR A 374 15.62 -8.33 5.79
C TYR A 374 15.75 -7.47 4.55
N VAL A 375 15.63 -8.13 3.40
CA VAL A 375 15.41 -7.48 2.10
C VAL A 375 13.94 -7.63 1.70
N MET A 376 13.42 -6.62 1.00
CA MET A 376 12.11 -6.64 0.35
C MET A 376 12.29 -6.37 -1.14
N VAL A 377 11.43 -6.91 -1.98
CA VAL A 377 11.45 -6.64 -3.43
C VAL A 377 10.09 -6.17 -3.92
N ASP A 378 10.06 -5.14 -4.76
CA ASP A 378 8.85 -4.77 -5.50
C ASP A 378 8.68 -5.56 -6.80
N VAL A 379 7.51 -5.50 -7.41
CA VAL A 379 7.24 -6.23 -8.67
C VAL A 379 8.12 -5.75 -9.85
N ALA A 380 8.75 -4.58 -9.79
CA ALA A 380 9.76 -4.16 -10.77
C ALA A 380 11.15 -4.74 -10.48
N GLY A 381 11.36 -5.35 -9.31
CA GLY A 381 12.66 -5.88 -8.89
C GLY A 381 13.54 -4.89 -8.15
N ASN A 382 12.98 -3.77 -7.67
CA ASN A 382 13.71 -2.85 -6.80
C ASN A 382 13.80 -3.46 -5.39
N VAL A 383 15.01 -3.47 -4.83
CA VAL A 383 15.29 -4.08 -3.53
C VAL A 383 15.41 -3.00 -2.44
N PHE A 384 14.81 -3.28 -1.30
CA PHE A 384 14.85 -2.43 -0.11
C PHE A 384 15.42 -3.24 1.06
N ALA A 385 16.55 -2.79 1.62
CA ALA A 385 17.26 -3.48 2.70
C ALA A 385 17.12 -2.77 4.04
N PHE A 386 16.94 -3.54 5.12
CA PHE A 386 16.72 -3.03 6.49
C PHE A 386 17.51 -3.83 7.52
N GLY A 387 17.85 -3.17 8.63
CA GLY A 387 18.63 -3.79 9.70
C GLY A 387 20.07 -4.03 9.27
N ASP A 388 20.55 -5.28 9.38
CA ASP A 388 21.86 -5.69 8.89
C ASP A 388 21.87 -6.26 7.46
N ALA A 389 20.75 -6.15 6.74
CA ALA A 389 20.70 -6.50 5.33
C ALA A 389 21.42 -5.44 4.47
N GLU A 390 22.13 -5.90 3.45
CA GLU A 390 22.80 -5.04 2.46
C GLU A 390 22.00 -5.00 1.15
N HIS A 391 21.95 -3.82 0.51
CA HIS A 391 21.45 -3.69 -0.86
C HIS A 391 22.57 -4.00 -1.84
N LEU A 392 22.44 -5.11 -2.58
CA LEU A 392 23.47 -5.63 -3.49
C LEU A 392 23.13 -5.41 -4.97
N GLY A 393 21.95 -4.84 -5.28
CA GLY A 393 21.47 -4.57 -6.62
C GLY A 393 19.97 -4.83 -6.83
N ASP A 394 19.45 -4.29 -7.93
CA ASP A 394 18.06 -4.43 -8.37
C ASP A 394 18.00 -5.30 -9.65
N LEU A 395 16.82 -5.76 -10.04
CA LEU A 395 16.67 -6.40 -11.35
C LEU A 395 17.07 -5.43 -12.48
N PRO A 396 17.79 -5.90 -13.52
CA PRO A 396 18.10 -5.09 -14.69
C PRO A 396 16.83 -4.57 -15.39
N GLU A 397 16.92 -3.38 -15.99
CA GLU A 397 15.84 -2.82 -16.80
C GLU A 397 15.41 -3.78 -17.91
N GLY A 398 14.10 -3.94 -18.09
CA GLY A 398 13.53 -4.88 -19.07
C GLY A 398 13.42 -6.33 -18.60
N SER A 399 13.85 -6.65 -17.37
CA SER A 399 13.58 -7.95 -16.76
C SER A 399 12.09 -8.20 -16.63
N ALA A 400 11.69 -9.47 -16.69
CA ALA A 400 10.35 -9.85 -16.26
C ALA A 400 10.15 -9.46 -14.79
N GLU A 401 8.90 -9.16 -14.42
CA GLU A 401 8.54 -8.74 -13.08
C GLU A 401 9.07 -9.71 -12.01
N ALA A 402 9.46 -9.18 -10.85
CA ALA A 402 9.84 -10.02 -9.72
C ALA A 402 8.62 -10.82 -9.24
N ALA A 403 8.87 -12.07 -8.90
CA ALA A 403 7.93 -12.95 -8.21
C ALA A 403 8.34 -13.10 -6.75
N ASP A 404 9.63 -13.28 -6.48
CA ASP A 404 10.15 -13.59 -5.15
C ASP A 404 11.58 -13.06 -4.92
N ILE A 405 12.00 -12.97 -3.66
CA ILE A 405 13.37 -12.75 -3.22
C ILE A 405 13.73 -13.71 -2.07
N ALA A 406 14.87 -14.39 -2.18
CA ALA A 406 15.38 -15.26 -1.12
C ALA A 406 16.79 -14.85 -0.70
N ALA A 407 17.01 -14.75 0.62
CA ALA A 407 18.33 -14.49 1.17
C ALA A 407 19.23 -15.71 1.03
N THR A 408 20.51 -15.46 0.76
CA THR A 408 21.59 -16.44 0.82
C THR A 408 22.54 -16.08 1.96
N ALA A 409 23.54 -16.92 2.24
CA ALA A 409 24.52 -16.65 3.29
C ALA A 409 25.28 -15.32 3.10
N THR A 410 25.40 -14.85 1.85
CA THR A 410 26.22 -13.69 1.48
C THR A 410 25.53 -12.74 0.50
N GLY A 411 24.21 -12.87 0.31
CA GLY A 411 23.46 -12.02 -0.62
C GLY A 411 22.02 -12.46 -0.81
N TYR A 412 21.48 -12.37 -2.02
CA TYR A 412 20.10 -12.79 -2.30
C TYR A 412 19.91 -13.20 -3.77
N VAL A 413 18.81 -13.92 -4.01
CA VAL A 413 18.36 -14.31 -5.34
C VAL A 413 16.97 -13.74 -5.57
N ILE A 414 16.79 -12.98 -6.66
CA ILE A 414 15.47 -12.55 -7.12
C ILE A 414 15.00 -13.53 -8.19
N THR A 415 13.80 -14.08 -8.02
CA THR A 415 13.15 -14.93 -9.03
C THR A 415 12.08 -14.12 -9.74
N THR A 416 12.12 -14.08 -11.08
CA THR A 416 11.11 -13.39 -11.88
C THR A 416 9.88 -14.27 -12.12
N LYS A 417 8.77 -13.68 -12.58
CA LYS A 417 7.56 -14.39 -12.98
C LYS A 417 7.76 -15.44 -14.08
N THR A 418 8.86 -15.32 -14.84
CA THR A 418 9.25 -16.30 -15.86
C THR A 418 10.14 -17.42 -15.33
N GLY A 419 10.43 -17.40 -14.02
CA GLY A 419 11.32 -18.33 -13.34
C GLY A 419 12.80 -17.95 -13.44
N VAL A 420 13.19 -16.97 -14.27
CA VAL A 420 14.59 -16.51 -14.36
C VAL A 420 15.07 -16.00 -13.01
N ARG A 421 16.26 -16.43 -12.59
CA ARG A 421 16.86 -16.10 -11.31
C ARG A 421 18.06 -15.17 -11.49
N HIS A 422 18.09 -14.11 -10.70
CA HIS A 422 19.18 -13.15 -10.64
C HIS A 422 19.81 -13.22 -9.25
N THR A 423 21.06 -13.66 -9.18
CA THR A 423 21.83 -13.77 -7.94
C THR A 423 22.67 -12.51 -7.74
N PHE A 424 22.62 -11.96 -6.53
CA PHE A 424 23.37 -10.79 -6.10
C PHE A 424 24.24 -11.16 -4.89
N GLY A 425 25.48 -10.67 -4.87
CA GLY A 425 26.52 -11.06 -3.91
C GLY A 425 27.59 -11.99 -4.52
N PRO A 426 28.36 -12.72 -3.70
CA PRO A 426 29.33 -13.70 -4.18
C PRO A 426 28.66 -14.75 -5.09
N GLY A 427 29.21 -14.95 -6.30
CA GLY A 427 28.59 -15.80 -7.32
C GLY A 427 27.45 -15.14 -8.09
N ALA A 428 27.41 -13.80 -8.15
CA ALA A 428 26.44 -13.05 -8.93
C ALA A 428 26.35 -13.56 -10.37
N GLY A 429 25.12 -13.64 -10.87
CA GLY A 429 24.85 -14.22 -12.19
C GLY A 429 23.37 -14.37 -12.46
N VAL A 430 23.04 -14.76 -13.69
CA VAL A 430 21.67 -15.01 -14.12
C VAL A 430 21.55 -16.48 -14.48
N THR A 431 20.56 -17.15 -13.90
CA THR A 431 20.26 -18.54 -14.20
C THR A 431 18.82 -18.64 -14.69
N THR A 432 18.66 -19.02 -15.96
CA THR A 432 17.37 -19.43 -16.49
C THR A 432 17.10 -20.87 -16.03
N PRO A 433 15.99 -21.15 -15.32
CA PRO A 433 15.67 -22.52 -14.97
C PRO A 433 15.42 -23.33 -16.25
N GLY A 434 15.84 -24.60 -16.25
CA GLY A 434 15.35 -25.55 -17.25
C GLY A 434 13.82 -25.65 -17.17
N ALA A 435 13.16 -25.91 -18.30
CA ALA A 435 11.71 -26.11 -18.32
C ALA A 435 11.34 -27.20 -17.29
N PHE A 436 10.28 -26.96 -16.53
CA PHE A 436 9.62 -27.98 -15.73
C PHE A 436 9.18 -29.11 -16.68
N THR A 437 9.72 -30.32 -16.52
CA THR A 437 9.32 -31.51 -17.30
C THR A 437 8.23 -32.33 -16.60
N GLY A 438 7.66 -31.81 -15.51
CA GLY A 438 6.48 -32.39 -14.87
C GLY A 438 5.19 -31.82 -15.43
N THR A 439 4.08 -32.54 -15.27
CA THR A 439 2.73 -32.03 -15.56
C THR A 439 2.16 -31.35 -14.31
N PHE A 440 1.51 -30.19 -14.49
CA PHE A 440 0.58 -29.60 -13.51
C PHE A 440 -0.77 -30.31 -13.55
#